data_AF-A0A7J2UT56-F1
#
_entry.id   AF-A0A7J2UT56-F1
#
_cell.length_a   1.000
_cell.length_b   1.000
_cell.length_c   1.000
_cell.angle_alpha   90.00
_cell.angle_beta   90.00
_cell.angle_gamma   90.00
#
_symmetry.space_group_name_H-M   'P 1'
#
loop_
_entity.id
_entity.type
_entity.pdbx_description
1 polymer ?
#
loop_
_entity_poly.entity_id
_entity_poly.type
_entity_poly.pdbx_seq_one_letter_code
_entity_poly.pdbx_strand_id
1 'polypeptide(L)'
;MSMRQPAVRTFAMEYNDSTTHQREEGQYSPNFVVTPLGGMINRLFVVGVLLEVTEVGNTEEPFIIGRISDPSGSTFRVSAGSKRSDMQTKLKKLEPPCFVAVIGKSDLYNPEVGVYRLSIDPEVIHQVDDEARSRWILDTAKATRDRLDCFLEARKMSKPSIEELVKLNFSRQNAQGALVALENYSFVDVQKYARGIHDALTFILPEFRNQKEDIVKTSPPSGSKTEESVEERLLELIGELSSGKEDGVPWDTIVEEAVKRGISEIQVEEGYVSLRDKGEILEPSIGMLKTV
;
A
#
# COMPACT_ATOMS: atom_id res chain seq x y z
N MET A 1 31.97 4.23 3.50
CA MET A 1 30.85 4.41 4.45
C MET A 1 29.57 4.22 3.69
N SER A 2 28.67 3.32 4.12
CA SER A 2 27.34 3.20 3.53
C SER A 2 26.58 4.52 3.75
N MET A 3 26.23 5.21 2.66
CA MET A 3 25.45 6.44 2.71
C MET A 3 24.02 6.08 3.17
N ARG A 4 23.54 6.71 4.24
CA ARG A 4 22.16 6.49 4.70
C ARG A 4 21.20 6.97 3.62
N GLN A 5 20.36 6.07 3.12
CA GLN A 5 19.30 6.40 2.17
C GLN A 5 18.24 7.29 2.84
N PRO A 6 17.77 8.37 2.18
CA PRO A 6 16.75 9.25 2.72
C PRO A 6 15.42 8.50 2.87
N ALA A 7 14.60 8.98 3.80
CA ALA A 7 13.25 8.44 4.00
C ALA A 7 12.34 8.93 2.86
N VAL A 8 11.79 7.98 2.11
CA VAL A 8 10.93 8.24 0.96
C VAL A 8 9.51 8.54 1.45
N ARG A 9 8.87 9.53 0.83
CA ARG A 9 7.44 9.79 0.98
C ARG A 9 6.68 8.99 -0.08
N THR A 10 5.70 8.22 0.37
CA THR A 10 4.79 7.46 -0.47
C THR A 10 3.45 7.33 0.25
N PHE A 11 2.37 7.14 -0.48
CA PHE A 11 1.08 6.79 0.10
C PHE A 11 1.02 5.28 0.38
N ALA A 12 0.15 4.89 1.31
CA ALA A 12 -0.08 3.51 1.69
C ALA A 12 -0.54 2.68 0.49
N MET A 13 -1.40 3.24 -0.39
CA MET A 13 -1.84 2.55 -1.59
C MET A 13 -0.67 2.11 -2.49
N GLU A 14 0.33 2.97 -2.67
CA GLU A 14 1.45 2.69 -3.58
C GLU A 14 2.47 1.76 -2.90
N TYR A 15 2.70 1.95 -1.60
CA TYR A 15 3.60 1.08 -0.84
C TYR A 15 3.06 -0.34 -0.76
N ASN A 16 1.79 -0.52 -0.39
CA ASN A 16 1.19 -1.83 -0.15
C ASN A 16 1.05 -2.67 -1.42
N ASP A 17 0.98 -2.04 -2.60
CA ASP A 17 0.95 -2.75 -3.88
C ASP A 17 2.33 -3.31 -4.29
N SER A 18 3.39 -3.07 -3.50
CA SER A 18 4.74 -3.50 -3.89
C SER A 18 4.98 -4.98 -3.61
N THR A 19 5.45 -5.70 -4.62
CA THR A 19 5.83 -7.12 -4.56
C THR A 19 7.30 -7.35 -4.95
N THR A 20 7.97 -6.30 -5.42
CA THR A 20 9.34 -6.35 -5.93
C THR A 20 10.36 -5.85 -4.92
N HIS A 21 11.48 -6.56 -4.84
CA HIS A 21 12.63 -6.17 -4.03
C HIS A 21 13.90 -6.11 -4.87
N GLN A 22 14.71 -5.08 -4.64
CA GLN A 22 16.04 -4.98 -5.22
C GLN A 22 17.08 -5.01 -4.10
N ARG A 23 17.99 -5.99 -4.17
CA ARG A 23 19.15 -6.09 -3.30
C ARG A 23 20.39 -5.70 -4.11
N GLU A 24 21.10 -4.68 -3.67
CA GLU A 24 22.42 -4.36 -4.23
C GLU A 24 23.42 -5.48 -3.88
N GLU A 25 24.45 -5.69 -4.71
CA GLU A 25 25.50 -6.68 -4.43
C GLU A 25 26.36 -6.26 -3.24
N GLY A 26 26.60 -7.17 -2.28
CA GLY A 26 27.46 -6.94 -1.12
C GLY A 26 26.82 -7.32 0.23
N GLN A 27 27.65 -7.70 1.21
CA GLN A 27 27.19 -8.24 2.50
C GLN A 27 26.39 -7.24 3.36
N TYR A 28 26.54 -5.93 3.09
CA TYR A 28 25.85 -4.83 3.80
C TYR A 28 24.98 -3.98 2.88
N SER A 29 24.63 -4.54 1.72
CA SER A 29 23.95 -3.80 0.68
C SER A 29 22.48 -3.58 1.02
N PRO A 30 21.96 -2.37 0.80
CA PRO A 30 20.58 -2.04 1.14
C PRO A 30 19.62 -2.92 0.35
N ASN A 31 18.57 -3.39 1.04
CA ASN A 31 17.39 -3.95 0.41
C ASN A 31 16.39 -2.83 0.19
N PHE A 32 15.93 -2.69 -1.04
CA PHE A 32 14.88 -1.76 -1.42
C PHE A 32 13.62 -2.55 -1.75
N VAL A 33 12.48 -2.07 -1.25
CA VAL A 33 11.18 -2.34 -1.86
C VAL A 33 11.05 -1.41 -3.05
N VAL A 34 10.59 -1.92 -4.18
CA VAL A 34 10.35 -1.11 -5.38
C VAL A 34 8.85 -1.07 -5.63
N THR A 35 8.24 0.11 -5.56
CA THR A 35 6.78 0.26 -5.77
C THR A 35 6.40 0.11 -7.25
N PRO A 36 5.11 -0.11 -7.58
CA PRO A 36 4.64 -0.18 -8.97
C PRO A 36 4.89 1.09 -9.79
N LEU A 37 5.05 2.25 -9.15
CA LEU A 37 5.43 3.51 -9.80
C LEU A 37 6.95 3.76 -9.80
N GLY A 38 7.76 2.81 -9.31
CA GLY A 38 9.22 2.94 -9.27
C GLY A 38 9.77 3.65 -8.03
N GLY A 39 9.03 3.65 -6.92
CA GLY A 39 9.54 4.14 -5.64
C GLY A 39 10.59 3.18 -5.06
N MET A 40 11.85 3.58 -5.03
CA MET A 40 12.96 2.82 -4.41
C MET A 40 13.02 3.07 -2.90
N ILE A 41 12.47 2.18 -2.09
CA ILE A 41 12.21 2.39 -0.66
C ILE A 41 13.07 1.49 0.22
N ASN A 42 14.00 2.09 0.94
CA ASN A 42 14.67 1.46 2.09
C ASN A 42 14.10 1.97 3.43
N ARG A 43 13.76 3.27 3.48
CA ARG A 43 13.08 3.92 4.60
C ARG A 43 11.90 4.72 4.09
N LEU A 44 10.88 4.82 4.93
CA LEU A 44 9.71 5.66 4.69
C LEU A 44 9.66 6.79 5.71
N PHE A 45 9.10 7.91 5.27
CA PHE A 45 8.57 8.94 6.15
C PHE A 45 7.07 9.07 5.86
N VAL A 46 6.23 8.71 6.83
CA VAL A 46 4.78 8.69 6.69
C VAL A 46 4.13 9.53 7.78
N VAL A 47 3.01 10.17 7.46
CA VAL A 47 2.17 10.89 8.44
C VAL A 47 0.72 10.52 8.18
N GLY A 48 0.00 10.14 9.23
CA GLY A 48 -1.39 9.71 9.09
C GLY A 48 -2.09 9.57 10.44
N VAL A 49 -3.30 9.01 10.40
CA VAL A 49 -4.11 8.73 11.59
C VAL A 49 -3.74 7.36 12.11
N LEU A 50 -3.15 7.27 13.31
CA LEU A 50 -3.03 6.02 14.03
C LEU A 50 -4.43 5.59 14.47
N LEU A 51 -4.97 4.54 13.87
CA LEU A 51 -6.32 4.04 14.10
C LEU A 51 -6.38 3.14 15.33
N GLU A 52 -5.42 2.23 15.44
CA GLU A 52 -5.35 1.23 16.51
C GLU A 52 -3.91 0.83 16.80
N VAL A 53 -3.69 0.39 18.04
CA VAL A 53 -2.45 -0.24 18.51
C VAL A 53 -2.82 -1.58 19.12
N THR A 54 -2.25 -2.66 18.59
CA THR A 54 -2.48 -4.02 19.07
C THR A 54 -1.18 -4.66 19.51
N GLU A 55 -1.26 -5.53 20.50
CA GLU A 55 -0.15 -6.36 20.97
C GLU A 55 -0.41 -7.80 20.52
N VAL A 56 0.55 -8.37 19.80
CA VAL A 56 0.50 -9.74 19.30
C VAL A 56 1.79 -10.48 19.63
N GLY A 57 1.82 -11.79 19.39
CA GLY A 57 2.97 -12.64 19.70
C GLY A 57 2.91 -13.18 21.12
N ASN A 58 4.01 -13.80 21.55
CA ASN A 58 4.09 -14.46 22.86
C ASN A 58 4.58 -13.48 23.93
N THR A 59 4.27 -13.75 25.20
CA THR A 59 4.66 -12.90 26.34
C THR A 59 6.16 -12.58 26.42
N GLU A 60 7.01 -13.48 25.93
CA GLU A 60 8.48 -13.30 25.91
C GLU A 60 8.97 -12.45 24.74
N GLU A 61 8.24 -12.43 23.62
CA GLU A 61 8.60 -11.69 22.41
C GLU A 61 7.36 -10.96 21.83
N PRO A 62 6.83 -9.94 22.54
CA PRO A 62 5.67 -9.23 22.08
C PRO A 62 6.01 -8.37 20.86
N PHE A 63 5.05 -8.24 19.94
CA PHE A 63 5.07 -7.30 18.84
C PHE A 63 3.96 -6.28 19.03
N ILE A 64 4.31 -5.00 18.95
CA ILE A 64 3.34 -3.91 18.97
C ILE A 64 3.10 -3.43 17.56
N ILE A 65 1.85 -3.55 17.12
CA ILE A 65 1.39 -3.23 15.79
C ILE A 65 0.60 -1.93 15.85
N GLY A 66 0.99 -0.95 15.03
CA GLY A 66 0.17 0.23 14.77
C GLY A 66 -0.38 0.20 13.35
N ARG A 67 -1.64 0.59 13.16
CA ARG A 67 -2.20 0.85 11.83
C ARG A 67 -2.40 2.34 11.61
N ILE A 68 -1.74 2.86 10.59
CA ILE A 68 -1.76 4.29 10.26
C ILE A 68 -2.48 4.47 8.94
N SER A 69 -3.67 5.07 8.96
CA SER A 69 -4.40 5.45 7.76
C SER A 69 -3.83 6.75 7.20
N ASP A 70 -3.66 6.78 5.88
CA ASP A 70 -3.44 8.01 5.15
C ASP A 70 -4.67 8.35 4.28
N PRO A 71 -4.68 9.53 3.65
CA PRO A 71 -5.80 9.96 2.81
C PRO A 71 -5.99 9.17 1.51
N SER A 72 -5.11 8.21 1.18
CA SER A 72 -5.25 7.42 -0.04
C SER A 72 -6.25 6.27 0.12
N GLY A 73 -7.00 6.21 1.23
CA GLY A 73 -7.93 5.13 1.55
C GLY A 73 -7.25 3.82 2.00
N SER A 74 -5.94 3.83 2.22
CA SER A 74 -5.16 2.66 2.63
C SER A 74 -4.48 2.88 4.00
N THR A 75 -3.93 1.80 4.58
CA THR A 75 -3.20 1.88 5.85
C THR A 75 -1.78 1.35 5.74
N PHE A 76 -0.84 2.04 6.38
CA PHE A 76 0.47 1.49 6.70
C PHE A 76 0.36 0.60 7.94
N ARG A 77 1.12 -0.50 7.94
CA ARG A 77 1.36 -1.32 9.11
C ARG A 77 2.73 -0.98 9.70
N VAL A 78 2.76 -0.52 10.95
CA VAL A 78 4.00 -0.33 11.71
C VAL A 78 4.17 -1.50 12.68
N SER A 79 5.36 -2.09 12.78
CA SER A 79 5.63 -3.25 13.63
C SER A 79 6.86 -3.01 14.49
N ALA A 80 6.70 -2.98 15.81
CA ALA A 80 7.82 -2.90 16.76
C ALA A 80 7.96 -4.21 17.55
N GLY A 81 8.99 -5.00 17.25
CA GLY A 81 9.35 -6.20 18.03
C GLY A 81 10.27 -5.90 19.21
N SER A 82 10.70 -6.93 19.94
CA SER A 82 11.47 -6.79 21.21
C SER A 82 12.78 -5.99 21.06
N LYS A 83 13.41 -6.05 19.89
CA LYS A 83 14.63 -5.25 19.57
C LYS A 83 14.37 -3.75 19.44
N ARG A 84 13.09 -3.34 19.41
CA ARG A 84 12.57 -1.96 19.29
C ARG A 84 11.72 -1.60 20.51
N SER A 85 12.16 -1.97 21.70
CA SER A 85 11.41 -1.78 22.96
C SER A 85 11.06 -0.31 23.26
N ASP A 86 11.89 0.62 22.80
CA ASP A 86 11.64 2.06 22.85
C ASP A 86 10.43 2.45 21.98
N MET A 87 10.33 1.91 20.76
CA MET A 87 9.19 2.13 19.86
C MET A 87 7.93 1.42 20.34
N GLN A 88 8.04 0.22 20.93
CA GLN A 88 6.92 -0.44 21.58
C GLN A 88 6.32 0.43 22.68
N THR A 89 7.18 0.96 23.56
CA THR A 89 6.78 1.84 24.66
C THR A 89 6.12 3.12 24.13
N LYS A 90 6.63 3.70 23.05
CA LYS A 90 6.01 4.87 22.41
C LYS A 90 4.64 4.55 21.83
N LEU A 91 4.50 3.46 21.07
CA LEU A 91 3.22 3.04 20.49
C LEU A 91 2.17 2.79 21.56
N LYS A 92 2.51 2.06 22.64
CA LYS A 92 1.59 1.78 23.76
C LYS A 92 1.11 3.03 24.52
N LYS A 93 1.87 4.13 24.45
CA LYS A 93 1.54 5.40 25.14
C LYS A 93 0.68 6.34 24.31
N LEU A 94 0.58 6.10 23.01
CA LEU A 94 -0.30 6.88 22.15
C LEU A 94 -1.75 6.50 22.43
N GLU A 95 -2.65 7.46 22.28
CA GLU A 95 -4.09 7.26 22.43
C GLU A 95 -4.74 7.40 21.05
N PRO A 96 -4.95 6.29 20.31
CA PRO A 96 -5.71 6.32 19.07
C PRO A 96 -7.17 6.73 19.29
N PRO A 97 -7.81 7.45 18.36
CA PRO A 97 -7.24 7.97 17.11
C PRO A 97 -6.41 9.24 17.32
N CYS A 98 -5.18 9.28 16.80
CA CYS A 98 -4.33 10.47 16.81
C CYS A 98 -3.44 10.57 15.57
N PHE A 99 -2.99 11.78 15.21
CA PHE A 99 -2.04 11.93 14.10
C PHE A 99 -0.63 11.60 14.55
N VAL A 100 0.06 10.79 13.75
CA VAL A 100 1.43 10.35 14.02
C VAL A 100 2.30 10.52 12.79
N ALA A 101 3.54 10.90 13.02
CA ALA A 101 4.61 10.87 12.04
C ALA A 101 5.57 9.71 12.37
N VAL A 102 5.87 8.89 11.36
CA VAL A 102 6.74 7.72 11.50
C VAL A 102 7.86 7.78 10.47
N ILE A 103 9.09 7.57 10.94
CA ILE A 103 10.23 7.22 10.09
C ILE A 103 10.62 5.79 10.44
N GLY A 104 10.76 4.95 9.43
CA GLY A 104 11.13 3.55 9.66
C GLY A 104 11.66 2.88 8.42
N LYS A 105 12.27 1.72 8.60
CA LYS A 105 12.71 0.88 7.49
C LYS A 105 11.52 0.14 6.90
N SER A 106 11.54 -0.01 5.59
CA SER A 106 10.64 -0.97 4.94
C SER A 106 11.07 -2.38 5.33
N ASP A 107 10.11 -3.17 5.78
CA ASP A 107 10.32 -4.56 6.15
C ASP A 107 9.28 -5.46 5.50
N LEU A 108 9.69 -6.65 5.10
CA LEU A 108 8.81 -7.65 4.53
C LEU A 108 8.58 -8.72 5.58
N TYR A 109 7.32 -8.90 5.98
CA TYR A 109 6.95 -9.93 6.93
C TYR A 109 6.03 -10.95 6.26
N ASN A 110 6.02 -12.14 6.82
CA ASN A 110 5.24 -13.26 6.31
C ASN A 110 4.19 -13.62 7.37
N PRO A 111 2.91 -13.21 7.20
CA PRO A 111 1.83 -13.63 8.09
C PRO A 111 1.49 -15.11 7.93
N GLU A 112 1.61 -15.64 6.71
CA GLU A 112 1.21 -16.99 6.32
C GLU A 112 2.13 -17.52 5.23
N VAL A 113 2.38 -18.84 5.23
CA VAL A 113 3.31 -19.49 4.29
C VAL A 113 2.95 -19.12 2.84
N GLY A 114 3.86 -18.41 2.16
CA GLY A 114 3.69 -17.95 0.79
C GLY A 114 3.11 -16.54 0.63
N VAL A 115 2.56 -15.94 1.68
CA VAL A 115 2.07 -14.55 1.67
C VAL A 115 3.14 -13.64 2.26
N TYR A 116 3.56 -12.64 1.50
CA TYR A 116 4.41 -11.57 2.00
C TYR A 116 3.61 -10.29 2.09
N ARG A 117 3.71 -9.60 3.23
CA ARG A 117 3.12 -8.29 3.44
C ARG A 117 4.17 -7.30 3.89
N LEU A 118 3.94 -6.05 3.55
CA LEU A 118 4.85 -4.97 3.91
C LEU A 118 4.51 -4.39 5.28
N SER A 119 5.55 -4.05 6.01
CA SER A 119 5.44 -3.31 7.26
C SER A 119 6.54 -2.26 7.35
N ILE A 120 6.44 -1.41 8.35
CA ILE A 120 7.45 -0.41 8.69
C ILE A 120 8.04 -0.82 10.04
N ASP A 121 9.34 -1.10 10.08
CA ASP A 121 10.12 -1.21 11.32
C ASP A 121 10.47 0.22 11.79
N PRO A 122 9.77 0.76 12.82
CA PRO A 122 9.90 2.16 13.17
C PRO A 122 11.28 2.45 13.78
N GLU A 123 11.89 3.53 13.32
CA GLU A 123 13.08 4.14 13.95
C GLU A 123 12.67 5.36 14.80
N VAL A 124 11.61 6.07 14.39
CA VAL A 124 11.08 7.25 15.08
C VAL A 124 9.55 7.29 14.94
N ILE A 125 8.85 7.59 16.04
CA ILE A 125 7.41 7.85 16.07
C ILE A 125 7.16 9.07 16.96
N HIS A 126 6.35 10.02 16.46
CA HIS A 126 5.87 11.18 17.22
C HIS A 126 4.41 11.48 16.90
N GLN A 127 3.63 11.87 17.91
CA GLN A 127 2.34 12.50 17.70
C GLN A 127 2.54 13.88 17.08
N VAL A 128 1.72 14.23 16.10
CA VAL A 128 1.81 15.50 15.34
C VAL A 128 0.44 16.15 15.21
N ASP A 129 0.39 17.35 14.64
CA ASP A 129 -0.84 18.10 14.40
C ASP A 129 -1.35 17.96 12.94
N ASP A 130 -2.51 18.54 12.69
CA ASP A 130 -3.15 18.60 11.37
C ASP A 130 -2.27 19.29 10.31
N GLU A 131 -1.48 20.28 10.71
CA GLU A 131 -0.65 21.02 9.78
C GLU A 131 0.53 20.17 9.29
N ALA A 132 1.17 19.42 10.17
CA ALA A 132 2.20 18.45 9.81
C ALA A 132 1.64 17.39 8.84
N ARG A 133 0.42 16.88 9.10
CA ARG A 133 -0.27 15.95 8.19
C ARG A 133 -0.51 16.59 6.82
N SER A 134 -1.06 17.80 6.79
CA SER A 134 -1.38 18.52 5.55
C SER A 134 -0.14 18.78 4.69
N ARG A 135 0.97 19.18 5.31
CA ARG A 135 2.26 19.37 4.63
C ARG A 135 2.79 18.05 4.08
N TRP A 136 2.71 16.96 4.85
CA TRP A 136 3.11 15.64 4.37
C TRP A 136 2.28 15.20 3.17
N ILE A 137 0.95 15.39 3.21
CA ILE A 137 0.05 15.06 2.08
C ILE A 137 0.49 15.78 0.81
N LEU A 138 0.75 17.09 0.89
CA LEU A 138 1.17 17.88 -0.26
C LEU A 138 2.51 17.40 -0.84
N ASP A 139 3.52 17.18 0.01
CA ASP A 139 4.83 16.69 -0.41
C ASP A 139 4.74 15.28 -1.01
N THR A 140 3.93 14.40 -0.40
CA THR A 140 3.75 13.02 -0.85
C THR A 140 2.98 12.96 -2.17
N ALA A 141 1.93 13.77 -2.34
CA ALA A 141 1.20 13.91 -3.59
C ALA A 141 2.12 14.34 -4.73
N LYS A 142 2.99 15.33 -4.49
CA LYS A 142 4.00 15.74 -5.47
C LYS A 142 4.98 14.62 -5.78
N ALA A 143 5.53 13.96 -4.77
CA ALA A 143 6.50 12.87 -4.95
C ALA A 143 5.91 11.66 -5.70
N THR A 144 4.67 11.26 -5.38
CA THR A 144 3.96 10.19 -6.09
C THR A 144 3.65 10.60 -7.53
N ARG A 145 3.24 11.85 -7.77
CA ARG A 145 3.05 12.36 -9.13
C ARG A 145 4.36 12.34 -9.94
N ASP A 146 5.47 12.80 -9.37
CA ASP A 146 6.77 12.80 -10.05
C ASP A 146 7.22 11.37 -10.43
N ARG A 147 6.86 10.37 -9.63
CA ARG A 147 7.08 8.94 -9.95
C ARG A 147 6.13 8.45 -11.04
N LEU A 148 4.84 8.77 -10.93
CA LEU A 148 3.82 8.42 -11.92
C LEU A 148 4.18 8.97 -13.31
N ASP A 149 4.52 10.25 -13.40
CA ASP A 149 4.90 10.91 -14.65
C ASP A 149 6.16 10.26 -15.24
N CYS A 150 7.16 9.94 -14.41
CA CYS A 150 8.38 9.26 -14.84
C CYS A 150 8.11 7.85 -15.38
N PHE A 151 7.29 7.07 -14.67
CA PHE A 151 6.87 5.73 -15.08
C PHE A 151 6.11 5.75 -16.41
N LEU A 152 5.16 6.69 -16.56
CA LEU A 152 4.39 6.85 -17.79
C LEU A 152 5.27 7.25 -18.97
N GLU A 153 6.23 8.16 -18.79
CA GLU A 153 7.17 8.52 -19.86
C GLU A 153 8.07 7.34 -20.23
N ALA A 154 8.61 6.61 -19.25
CA ALA A 154 9.40 5.42 -19.50
C ALA A 154 8.61 4.35 -20.29
N ARG A 155 7.34 4.15 -19.95
CA ARG A 155 6.45 3.17 -20.63
C ARG A 155 6.18 3.51 -22.10
N LYS A 156 6.20 4.79 -22.47
CA LYS A 156 6.00 5.24 -23.86
C LYS A 156 7.23 5.05 -24.74
N MET A 157 8.42 4.94 -24.14
CA MET A 157 9.67 4.79 -24.87
C MET A 157 9.83 3.36 -25.39
N SER A 158 10.32 3.22 -26.63
CA SER A 158 10.68 1.91 -27.19
C SER A 158 11.89 1.29 -26.50
N LYS A 159 12.81 2.12 -26.00
CA LYS A 159 14.00 1.71 -25.24
C LYS A 159 14.26 2.71 -24.11
N PRO A 160 13.54 2.60 -22.99
CA PRO A 160 13.74 3.51 -21.87
C PRO A 160 15.13 3.31 -21.24
N SER A 161 15.75 4.41 -20.81
CA SER A 161 17.01 4.38 -20.06
C SER A 161 17.03 5.49 -19.01
N ILE A 162 17.93 5.34 -18.03
CA ILE A 162 18.10 6.35 -16.97
C ILE A 162 18.50 7.69 -17.59
N GLU A 163 19.41 7.68 -18.57
CA GLU A 163 19.90 8.89 -19.23
C GLU A 163 18.80 9.64 -19.99
N GLU A 164 17.93 8.93 -20.71
CA GLU A 164 16.83 9.57 -21.45
C GLU A 164 15.79 10.19 -20.51
N LEU A 165 15.43 9.51 -19.42
CA LEU A 165 14.51 10.07 -18.43
C LEU A 165 15.11 11.26 -17.68
N VAL A 166 16.42 11.23 -17.39
CA VAL A 166 17.11 12.37 -16.77
C VAL A 166 17.16 13.58 -17.71
N LYS A 167 17.29 13.40 -19.04
CA LYS A 167 17.18 14.49 -20.03
C LYS A 167 15.79 15.14 -20.03
N LEU A 168 14.75 14.41 -19.63
CA LEU A 168 13.40 14.92 -19.43
C LEU A 168 13.18 15.57 -18.05
N ASN A 169 14.26 15.79 -17.29
CA ASN A 169 14.26 16.35 -15.93
C ASN A 169 13.68 15.45 -14.84
N PHE A 170 13.54 14.14 -15.07
CA PHE A 170 13.27 13.22 -13.97
C PHE A 170 14.53 12.99 -13.12
N SER A 171 14.34 12.80 -11.82
CA SER A 171 15.46 12.47 -10.94
C SER A 171 16.05 11.11 -11.34
N ARG A 172 17.37 10.93 -11.17
CA ARG A 172 18.01 9.63 -11.41
C ARG A 172 17.37 8.50 -10.60
N GLN A 173 16.89 8.79 -9.38
CA GLN A 173 16.21 7.81 -8.53
C GLN A 173 14.86 7.39 -9.12
N ASN A 174 14.02 8.32 -9.56
CA ASN A 174 12.75 8.00 -10.21
C ASN A 174 12.99 7.26 -11.53
N ALA A 175 13.97 7.68 -12.32
CA ALA A 175 14.32 7.02 -13.56
C ALA A 175 14.76 5.57 -13.34
N GLN A 176 15.66 5.31 -12.38
CA GLN A 176 16.08 3.96 -12.03
C GLN A 176 14.91 3.11 -11.56
N GLY A 177 14.10 3.61 -10.64
CA GLY A 177 12.97 2.85 -10.12
C GLY A 177 11.88 2.61 -11.17
N ALA A 178 11.62 3.55 -12.08
CA ALA A 178 10.68 3.36 -13.19
C ALA A 178 11.09 2.20 -14.10
N LEU A 179 12.39 2.06 -14.41
CA LEU A 179 12.88 0.93 -15.21
C LEU A 179 12.69 -0.40 -14.47
N VAL A 180 13.03 -0.45 -13.18
CA VAL A 180 12.84 -1.66 -12.37
C VAL A 180 11.35 -2.01 -12.29
N ALA A 181 10.48 -1.01 -12.14
CA ALA A 181 9.05 -1.23 -12.10
C ALA A 181 8.51 -1.78 -13.43
N LEU A 182 8.93 -1.24 -14.58
CA LEU A 182 8.55 -1.74 -15.91
C LEU A 182 8.98 -3.19 -16.15
N GLU A 183 10.11 -3.61 -15.57
CA GLU A 183 10.62 -4.98 -15.70
C GLU A 183 9.85 -5.98 -14.81
N ASN A 184 9.35 -5.54 -13.65
CA ASN A 184 8.82 -6.45 -12.63
C ASN A 184 7.28 -6.38 -12.45
N TYR A 185 6.62 -5.30 -12.87
CA TYR A 185 5.16 -5.16 -12.80
C TYR A 185 4.54 -5.20 -14.19
N SER A 186 3.93 -6.35 -14.52
CA SER A 186 3.25 -6.56 -15.82
C SER A 186 2.03 -5.64 -16.01
N PHE A 187 1.34 -5.31 -14.92
CA PHE A 187 0.20 -4.41 -14.91
C PHE A 187 0.31 -3.41 -13.76
N VAL A 188 0.09 -2.14 -14.08
CA VAL A 188 0.11 -1.02 -13.13
C VAL A 188 -1.11 -0.16 -13.42
N ASP A 189 -2.06 -0.11 -12.48
CA ASP A 189 -3.22 0.76 -12.58
C ASP A 189 -2.86 2.21 -12.24
N VAL A 190 -2.46 2.94 -13.28
CA VAL A 190 -2.11 4.36 -13.18
C VAL A 190 -3.29 5.25 -12.78
N GLN A 191 -4.53 4.84 -13.04
CA GLN A 191 -5.73 5.60 -12.71
C GLN A 191 -6.03 5.52 -11.21
N LYS A 192 -5.83 4.34 -10.59
CA LYS A 192 -5.87 4.18 -9.13
C LYS A 192 -4.97 5.20 -8.44
N TYR A 193 -3.71 5.31 -8.85
CA TYR A 193 -2.78 6.25 -8.21
C TYR A 193 -3.09 7.71 -8.49
N ALA A 194 -3.52 8.05 -9.72
CA ALA A 194 -3.96 9.42 -10.03
C ALA A 194 -5.16 9.84 -9.17
N ARG A 195 -6.14 8.94 -8.99
CA ARG A 195 -7.30 9.15 -8.12
C ARG A 195 -6.89 9.30 -6.66
N GLY A 196 -6.02 8.43 -6.15
CA GLY A 196 -5.53 8.53 -4.78
C GLY A 196 -4.77 9.82 -4.48
N ILE A 197 -4.02 10.36 -5.45
CA ILE A 197 -3.41 11.70 -5.34
C ILE A 197 -4.50 12.78 -5.23
N HIS A 198 -5.50 12.72 -6.11
CA HIS A 198 -6.61 13.67 -6.12
C HIS A 198 -7.38 13.66 -4.80
N ASP A 199 -7.73 12.47 -4.31
CA ASP A 199 -8.49 12.29 -3.07
C ASP A 199 -7.66 12.79 -1.89
N ALA A 200 -6.37 12.46 -1.83
CA ALA A 200 -5.49 12.96 -0.79
C ALA A 200 -5.39 14.50 -0.78
N LEU A 201 -5.28 15.14 -1.94
CA LEU A 201 -5.26 16.60 -2.04
C LEU A 201 -6.60 17.24 -1.64
N THR A 202 -7.71 16.54 -1.81
CA THR A 202 -9.03 17.03 -1.38
C THR A 202 -9.08 17.22 0.14
N PHE A 203 -8.39 16.38 0.92
CA PHE A 203 -8.32 16.49 2.39
C PHE A 203 -7.61 17.75 2.90
N ILE A 204 -6.83 18.44 2.09
CA ILE A 204 -6.11 19.67 2.50
C ILE A 204 -6.77 20.96 2.00
N LEU A 205 -7.84 20.85 1.21
CA LEU A 205 -8.58 22.00 0.73
C LEU A 205 -9.33 22.70 1.89
N PRO A 206 -9.43 24.05 1.88
CA PRO A 206 -10.07 24.82 2.97
C PRO A 206 -11.51 24.37 3.28
N GLU A 207 -12.26 23.94 2.27
CA GLU A 207 -13.63 23.49 2.36
C GLU A 207 -13.77 22.22 3.22
N PHE A 208 -12.77 21.33 3.16
CA PHE A 208 -12.72 20.08 3.93
C PHE A 208 -11.98 20.24 5.25
N ARG A 209 -11.06 21.21 5.36
CA ARG A 209 -10.31 21.50 6.58
C ARG A 209 -11.19 22.02 7.73
N ASN A 210 -12.35 22.60 7.42
CA ASN A 210 -13.29 23.12 8.42
C ASN A 210 -14.25 22.06 8.99
N GLN A 211 -14.25 20.82 8.50
CA GLN A 211 -14.98 19.69 9.08
C GLN A 211 -14.20 19.04 10.25
N LYS A 212 -13.64 19.87 11.14
CA LYS A 212 -12.68 19.49 12.19
C LYS A 212 -13.19 18.48 13.24
N GLU A 213 -14.47 18.11 13.23
CA GLU A 213 -15.08 17.29 14.29
C GLU A 213 -15.58 15.91 13.84
N ASP A 214 -15.75 15.65 12.55
CA ASP A 214 -16.33 14.38 12.07
C ASP A 214 -15.29 13.36 11.60
N ILE A 215 -14.12 13.79 11.11
CA ILE A 215 -13.10 12.90 10.53
C ILE A 215 -12.43 12.00 11.59
N VAL A 216 -12.40 12.43 12.86
CA VAL A 216 -11.88 11.61 13.98
C VAL A 216 -12.88 10.51 14.38
N LYS A 217 -14.15 10.64 13.99
CA LYS A 217 -15.21 9.64 14.24
C LYS A 217 -15.47 8.72 13.07
N THR A 218 -15.05 9.09 11.86
CA THR A 218 -15.20 8.23 10.69
C THR A 218 -13.95 7.37 10.53
N SER A 219 -14.00 6.18 11.11
CA SER A 219 -13.53 4.98 10.39
C SER A 219 -14.01 5.06 8.92
N PRO A 220 -13.32 4.45 7.94
CA PRO A 220 -13.89 4.31 6.60
C PRO A 220 -15.34 3.83 6.74
N PRO A 221 -16.29 4.35 5.96
CA PRO A 221 -17.66 3.86 6.04
C PRO A 221 -17.60 2.35 5.82
N SER A 222 -17.93 1.61 6.88
CA SER A 222 -18.24 0.20 6.78
C SER A 222 -19.40 0.10 5.82
N GLY A 223 -19.16 -0.54 4.67
CA GLY A 223 -20.09 -1.11 3.70
C GLY A 223 -21.43 -0.40 3.53
N SER A 224 -21.66 0.13 2.33
CA SER A 224 -23.04 0.24 1.87
C SER A 224 -23.66 -1.17 1.83
N LYS A 225 -24.95 -1.31 2.18
CA LYS A 225 -25.68 -2.61 2.09
C LYS A 225 -25.66 -3.26 0.70
N THR A 226 -25.21 -2.52 -0.30
CA THR A 226 -25.11 -2.96 -1.69
C THR A 226 -23.79 -3.70 -1.96
N GLU A 227 -22.70 -3.36 -1.25
CA GLU A 227 -21.37 -3.99 -1.38
C GLU A 227 -21.33 -5.39 -0.75
N GLU A 228 -21.88 -5.56 0.47
CA GLU A 228 -21.99 -6.89 1.11
C GLU A 228 -22.76 -7.90 0.23
N SER A 229 -23.78 -7.43 -0.50
CA SER A 229 -24.55 -8.25 -1.44
C SER A 229 -23.76 -8.66 -2.68
N VAL A 230 -22.82 -7.84 -3.14
CA VAL A 230 -21.98 -8.16 -4.31
C VAL A 230 -20.89 -9.15 -3.92
N GLU A 231 -20.28 -8.95 -2.75
CA GLU A 231 -19.25 -9.84 -2.21
C GLU A 231 -19.77 -11.27 -1.99
N GLU A 232 -20.93 -11.44 -1.37
CA GLU A 232 -21.55 -12.76 -1.17
C GLU A 232 -21.77 -13.49 -2.51
N ARG A 233 -22.32 -12.78 -3.50
CA ARG A 233 -22.59 -13.34 -4.84
C ARG A 233 -21.30 -13.68 -5.60
N LEU A 234 -20.25 -12.88 -5.43
CA LEU A 234 -18.95 -13.12 -6.06
C LEU A 234 -18.22 -14.29 -5.40
N LEU A 235 -18.28 -14.39 -4.08
CA LEU A 235 -17.70 -15.48 -3.31
C LEU A 235 -18.34 -16.82 -3.67
N GLU A 236 -19.67 -16.88 -3.75
CA GLU A 236 -20.42 -18.05 -4.22
C GLU A 236 -19.99 -18.46 -5.63
N LEU A 237 -19.91 -17.50 -6.56
CA LEU A 237 -19.49 -17.76 -7.94
C LEU A 237 -18.06 -18.33 -8.01
N ILE A 238 -17.11 -17.75 -7.27
CA ILE A 238 -15.73 -18.23 -7.26
C ILE A 238 -15.69 -19.65 -6.69
N GLY A 239 -16.40 -19.92 -5.59
CA GLY A 239 -16.47 -21.24 -4.97
C GLY A 239 -17.07 -22.31 -5.89
N GLU A 240 -18.13 -21.97 -6.62
CA GLU A 240 -18.72 -22.83 -7.65
C GLU A 240 -17.74 -23.18 -8.77
N LEU A 241 -17.03 -22.17 -9.29
CA LEU A 241 -16.11 -22.36 -10.41
C LEU A 241 -14.81 -23.07 -10.01
N SER A 242 -14.36 -22.89 -8.75
CA SER A 242 -13.15 -23.48 -8.20
C SER A 242 -13.36 -24.85 -7.56
N SER A 243 -14.62 -25.28 -7.41
CA SER A 243 -14.96 -26.60 -6.85
C SER A 243 -14.25 -27.73 -7.61
N GLY A 244 -13.42 -28.49 -6.88
CA GLY A 244 -12.64 -29.59 -7.44
C GLY A 244 -11.39 -29.21 -8.25
N LYS A 245 -11.00 -27.92 -8.27
CA LYS A 245 -9.78 -27.43 -8.94
C LYS A 245 -8.75 -26.94 -7.91
N GLU A 246 -7.67 -27.70 -7.72
CA GLU A 246 -6.60 -27.31 -6.77
C GLU A 246 -5.91 -25.99 -7.15
N ASP A 247 -5.75 -25.74 -8.44
CA ASP A 247 -5.06 -24.56 -9.00
C ASP A 247 -5.94 -23.31 -9.07
N GLY A 248 -7.24 -23.41 -8.80
CA GLY A 248 -8.20 -22.30 -8.91
C GLY A 248 -8.74 -22.06 -10.32
N VAL A 249 -9.23 -20.85 -10.57
CA VAL A 249 -9.95 -20.45 -11.80
C VAL A 249 -9.36 -19.16 -12.34
N PRO A 250 -9.12 -19.04 -13.65
CA PRO A 250 -8.62 -17.80 -14.25
C PRO A 250 -9.54 -16.61 -13.98
N TRP A 251 -8.96 -15.44 -13.68
CA TRP A 251 -9.69 -14.19 -13.47
C TRP A 251 -10.66 -13.86 -14.59
N ASP A 252 -10.21 -13.96 -15.85
CA ASP A 252 -11.03 -13.66 -17.03
C ASP A 252 -12.32 -14.51 -17.06
N THR A 253 -12.24 -15.76 -16.62
CA THR A 253 -13.41 -16.66 -16.53
C THR A 253 -14.38 -16.23 -15.43
N ILE A 254 -13.88 -15.73 -14.31
CA ILE A 254 -14.70 -15.21 -13.20
C ILE A 254 -15.42 -13.93 -13.64
N VAL A 255 -14.72 -13.01 -14.30
CA VAL A 255 -15.30 -11.77 -14.82
C VAL A 255 -16.38 -12.07 -15.86
N GLU A 256 -16.10 -12.94 -16.85
CA GLU A 256 -17.09 -13.33 -17.86
C GLU A 256 -18.35 -13.93 -17.25
N GLU A 257 -18.22 -14.79 -16.25
CA GLU A 257 -19.35 -15.47 -15.62
C GLU A 257 -20.11 -14.55 -14.65
N ALA A 258 -19.42 -13.64 -13.96
CA ALA A 258 -20.03 -12.65 -13.09
C ALA A 258 -20.86 -11.62 -13.89
N VAL A 259 -20.36 -11.19 -15.06
CA VAL A 259 -21.09 -10.33 -15.98
C VAL A 259 -22.35 -11.00 -16.51
N LYS A 260 -22.30 -12.31 -16.83
CA LYS A 260 -23.51 -13.08 -17.20
C LYS A 260 -24.54 -13.15 -16.07
N ARG A 261 -24.09 -13.12 -14.81
CA ARG A 261 -24.94 -13.08 -13.61
C ARG A 261 -25.39 -11.66 -13.21
N GLY A 262 -25.10 -10.65 -14.03
CA GLY A 262 -25.54 -9.28 -13.83
C GLY A 262 -24.71 -8.48 -12.83
N ILE A 263 -23.50 -8.93 -12.50
CA ILE A 263 -22.52 -8.17 -11.74
C ILE A 263 -21.65 -7.41 -12.75
N SER A 264 -21.64 -6.08 -12.70
CA SER A 264 -20.80 -5.31 -13.62
C SER A 264 -19.31 -5.57 -13.37
N GLU A 265 -18.47 -5.44 -14.39
CA GLU A 265 -17.02 -5.63 -14.28
C GLU A 265 -16.40 -4.82 -13.14
N ILE A 266 -16.84 -3.57 -12.96
CA ILE A 266 -16.43 -2.69 -11.86
C ILE A 266 -16.79 -3.30 -10.49
N GLN A 267 -18.00 -3.85 -10.35
CA GLN A 267 -18.44 -4.50 -9.11
C GLN A 267 -17.70 -5.82 -8.84
N VAL A 268 -17.28 -6.53 -9.89
CA VAL A 268 -16.45 -7.74 -9.76
C VAL A 268 -15.07 -7.38 -9.23
N GLU A 269 -14.48 -6.31 -9.75
CA GLU A 269 -13.18 -5.80 -9.29
C GLU A 269 -13.24 -5.31 -7.84
N GLU A 270 -14.23 -4.51 -7.48
CA GLU A 270 -14.44 -4.00 -6.12
C GLU A 270 -14.67 -5.16 -5.12
N GLY A 271 -15.53 -6.12 -5.48
CA GLY A 271 -15.79 -7.31 -4.67
C GLY A 271 -14.56 -8.20 -4.52
N TYR A 272 -13.78 -8.40 -5.58
CA TYR A 272 -12.53 -9.16 -5.53
C TYR A 272 -11.53 -8.54 -4.55
N VAL A 273 -11.33 -7.22 -4.61
CA VAL A 273 -10.42 -6.50 -3.70
C VAL A 273 -10.87 -6.70 -2.26
N SER A 274 -12.16 -6.53 -1.97
CA SER A 274 -12.70 -6.68 -0.62
C SER A 274 -12.59 -8.12 -0.09
N LEU A 275 -12.98 -9.13 -0.87
CA LEU A 275 -12.87 -10.54 -0.50
C LEU A 275 -11.43 -10.97 -0.26
N ARG A 276 -10.49 -10.45 -1.06
CA ARG A 276 -9.05 -10.69 -0.89
C ARG A 276 -8.54 -10.04 0.40
N ASP A 277 -8.96 -8.82 0.70
CA ASP A 277 -8.56 -8.11 1.92
C ASP A 277 -9.12 -8.79 3.19
N LYS A 278 -10.33 -9.37 3.09
CA LYS A 278 -10.96 -10.21 4.12
C LYS A 278 -10.35 -11.61 4.25
N GLY A 279 -9.60 -12.06 3.24
CA GLY A 279 -8.99 -13.39 3.22
C GLY A 279 -9.99 -14.51 2.92
N GLU A 280 -11.06 -14.23 2.19
CA GLU A 280 -12.06 -15.24 1.80
C GLU A 280 -11.75 -15.90 0.44
N ILE A 281 -10.84 -15.29 -0.33
CA ILE A 281 -10.32 -15.82 -1.60
C ILE A 281 -8.81 -15.84 -1.59
N LEU A 282 -8.22 -16.81 -2.30
CA LEU A 282 -6.79 -17.00 -2.43
C LEU A 282 -6.38 -17.18 -3.89
N GLU A 283 -5.12 -16.84 -4.16
CA GLU A 283 -4.50 -16.93 -5.49
C GLU A 283 -3.34 -17.93 -5.46
N PRO A 284 -3.57 -19.23 -5.74
CA PRO A 284 -2.54 -20.27 -5.67
C PRO A 284 -1.42 -20.04 -6.70
N SER A 285 -1.76 -19.43 -7.83
CA SER A 285 -0.85 -19.06 -8.90
C SER A 285 -1.35 -17.80 -9.58
N ILE A 286 -0.43 -17.05 -10.21
CA ILE A 286 -0.73 -15.74 -10.82
C ILE A 286 -1.92 -15.85 -11.78
N GLY A 287 -2.96 -15.07 -11.52
CA GLY A 287 -4.19 -14.99 -12.31
C GLY A 287 -5.23 -16.06 -12.01
N MET A 288 -5.02 -16.94 -11.02
CA MET A 288 -5.92 -18.05 -10.69
C MET A 288 -6.51 -17.88 -9.29
N LEU A 289 -7.83 -17.83 -9.15
CA LEU A 289 -8.51 -17.59 -7.88
C LEU A 289 -9.33 -18.78 -7.41
N LYS A 290 -9.42 -18.97 -6.09
CA LYS A 290 -10.38 -19.86 -5.45
C LYS A 290 -10.79 -19.34 -4.08
N THR A 291 -11.91 -19.82 -3.55
CA THR A 291 -12.28 -19.52 -2.16
C THR A 291 -11.38 -20.28 -1.18
N VAL A 292 -11.22 -19.72 0.01
CA VAL A 292 -10.47 -20.35 1.13
C VAL A 292 -11.23 -21.54 1.71
#